data_AF-A0A6N8HJW0-F1
#
_entry.id   AF-A0A6N8HJW0-F1
#
_cell.length_a   1.000
_cell.length_b   1.000
_cell.length_c   1.000
_cell.angle_alpha   90.00
_cell.angle_beta   90.00
_cell.angle_gamma   90.00
#
_symmetry.space_group_name_H-M   'P 1'
#
loop_
_entity.id
_entity.type
_entity.pdbx_description
1 polymer ?
#
loop_
_entity_poly.entity_id
_entity_poly.type
_entity_poly.pdbx_seq_one_letter_code
_entity_poly.pdbx_strand_id
1 'polypeptide(L)'
;MFLVEARRVVVVIFGAILNAVALNFFLIGANVYASGFTGAAQLISSVFKDFIGIGISTGVILFILNIPVAILGWYKVGKGFTIYSILSVIFTTTALEIMPVMSLSNDIILNAVFGGVIGELVWDSR
;
A
#
# COMPACT_ATOMS: atom_id res chain seq x y z
N MET A 1 -17.58 -22.11 6.94
CA MET A 1 -16.19 -22.04 7.43
C MET A 1 -15.14 -22.24 6.34
N PHE A 2 -15.50 -22.33 5.05
CA PHE A 2 -14.53 -22.15 3.96
C PHE A 2 -14.91 -20.96 3.08
N LEU A 3 -16.22 -20.75 2.84
CA LEU A 3 -16.73 -19.58 2.11
C LEU A 3 -16.43 -18.24 2.79
N VAL A 4 -16.37 -18.19 4.11
CA VAL A 4 -16.17 -16.92 4.86
C VAL A 4 -14.71 -16.47 4.74
N GLU A 5 -13.80 -17.42 4.85
CA GLU A 5 -12.36 -17.28 4.72
C GLU A 5 -11.99 -16.94 3.27
N ALA A 6 -12.59 -17.62 2.29
CA ALA A 6 -12.43 -17.30 0.87
C ALA A 6 -12.92 -15.87 0.56
N ARG A 7 -14.08 -15.46 1.10
CA ARG A 7 -14.58 -14.08 0.95
C ARG A 7 -13.60 -13.05 1.53
N ARG A 8 -13.03 -13.32 2.71
CA ARG A 8 -12.03 -12.44 3.33
C ARG A 8 -10.77 -12.30 2.47
N VAL A 9 -10.25 -13.41 1.94
CA VAL A 9 -9.07 -13.38 1.06
C VAL A 9 -9.36 -12.57 -0.21
N VAL A 10 -10.52 -12.76 -0.84
CA VAL A 10 -10.91 -11.98 -2.02
C VAL A 10 -11.00 -10.49 -1.70
N VAL A 11 -11.60 -10.11 -0.57
CA VAL A 11 -11.68 -8.71 -0.12
C VAL A 11 -10.29 -8.13 0.13
N VAL A 12 -9.37 -8.89 0.75
CA VAL A 12 -7.99 -8.47 0.99
C VAL A 12 -7.23 -8.24 -0.32
N ILE A 13 -7.36 -9.15 -1.29
CA ILE A 13 -6.67 -9.03 -2.58
C ILE A 13 -7.23 -7.85 -3.38
N PHE A 14 -8.56 -7.76 -3.49
CA PHE A 14 -9.20 -6.64 -4.18
C PHE A 14 -8.82 -5.31 -3.54
N GLY A 15 -8.78 -5.31 -2.22
CA GLY A 15 -8.34 -4.19 -1.43
C GLY A 15 -6.90 -3.76 -1.66
N ALA A 16 -5.99 -4.73 -1.72
CA ALA A 16 -4.58 -4.50 -2.01
C ALA A 16 -4.37 -3.89 -3.41
N ILE A 17 -5.14 -4.36 -4.40
CA ILE A 17 -5.11 -3.83 -5.77
C ILE A 17 -5.64 -2.39 -5.81
N LEU A 18 -6.79 -2.12 -5.17
CA LEU A 18 -7.34 -0.76 -5.09
C LEU A 18 -6.38 0.20 -4.40
N ASN A 19 -5.72 -0.25 -3.32
CA ASN A 19 -4.71 0.55 -2.64
C ASN A 19 -3.49 0.82 -3.55
N ALA A 20 -3.03 -0.16 -4.33
CA ALA A 20 -1.98 0.07 -5.32
C ALA A 20 -2.38 1.07 -6.42
N VAL A 21 -3.64 1.02 -6.88
CA VAL A 21 -4.19 2.00 -7.84
C VAL A 21 -4.21 3.40 -7.21
N ALA A 22 -4.74 3.54 -5.99
CA ALA A 22 -4.75 4.80 -5.26
C ALA A 22 -3.34 5.39 -5.14
N LEU A 23 -2.37 4.53 -4.83
CA LEU A 23 -0.97 4.94 -4.69
C LEU A 23 -0.34 5.36 -6.01
N ASN A 24 -0.34 4.51 -7.04
CA ASN A 24 0.38 4.80 -8.29
C ASN A 24 -0.29 5.87 -9.14
N PHE A 25 -1.63 5.98 -9.13
CA PHE A 25 -2.35 6.87 -10.04
C PHE A 25 -2.72 8.24 -9.43
N PHE A 26 -2.78 8.31 -8.10
CA PHE A 26 -3.18 9.53 -7.40
C PHE A 26 -2.08 10.05 -6.47
N LEU A 27 -1.48 9.20 -5.63
CA LEU A 27 -0.58 9.68 -4.59
C LEU A 27 0.86 9.89 -5.10
N ILE A 28 1.52 8.81 -5.56
CA ILE A 28 2.94 8.82 -5.96
C ILE A 28 3.16 9.75 -7.16
N GLY A 29 2.31 9.69 -8.19
CA GLY A 29 2.43 10.56 -9.37
C GLY A 29 2.25 12.05 -9.07
N ALA A 30 1.49 12.39 -8.02
CA ALA A 30 1.22 13.77 -7.63
C ALA A 30 2.13 14.31 -6.50
N ASN A 31 3.14 13.55 -6.08
CA ASN A 31 3.95 13.82 -4.89
C ASN A 31 3.13 14.00 -3.60
N VAL A 32 2.01 13.28 -3.50
CA VAL A 32 1.19 13.23 -2.29
C VAL A 32 1.55 11.98 -1.51
N TYR A 33 1.84 12.16 -0.23
CA TYR A 33 2.22 11.08 0.68
C TYR A 33 1.00 10.57 1.43
N ALA A 34 0.82 9.26 1.44
CA ALA A 34 -0.15 8.58 2.26
C ALA A 34 0.22 8.68 3.75
N SER A 35 -0.66 8.22 4.63
CA SER A 35 -0.38 8.12 6.07
C SER A 35 0.29 6.77 6.41
N GLY A 36 0.86 6.68 7.63
CA GLY A 36 1.40 5.44 8.19
C GLY A 36 2.62 4.86 7.47
N PHE A 37 2.74 3.53 7.47
CA PHE A 37 3.87 2.80 6.88
C PHE A 37 3.98 3.00 5.35
N THR A 38 2.86 3.17 4.66
CA THR A 38 2.83 3.48 3.22
C THR A 38 3.45 4.85 2.93
N GLY A 39 3.05 5.88 3.69
CA GLY A 39 3.65 7.21 3.59
C GLY A 39 5.14 7.21 3.89
N ALA A 40 5.55 6.49 4.95
CA ALA A 40 6.95 6.33 5.28
C ALA A 40 7.74 5.66 4.15
N ALA A 41 7.17 4.64 3.49
CA ALA A 41 7.80 4.00 2.35
C ALA A 41 7.95 4.94 1.14
N GLN A 42 6.94 5.76 0.86
CA GLN A 42 7.00 6.78 -0.19
C GLN A 42 8.08 7.82 0.12
N LEU A 43 8.13 8.33 1.36
CA LEU A 43 9.13 9.32 1.77
C LEU A 43 10.56 8.76 1.62
N ILE A 44 10.80 7.55 2.12
CA ILE A 44 12.12 6.90 1.98
C ILE A 44 12.45 6.69 0.49
N SER A 45 11.46 6.28 -0.32
CA SER A 45 11.64 6.09 -1.77
C SER A 45 12.06 7.39 -2.46
N SER A 46 11.38 8.50 -2.20
CA SER A 46 11.72 9.82 -2.72
C SER A 46 13.09 10.29 -2.23
N VAL A 47 13.39 10.15 -0.94
CA VAL A 47 14.69 10.54 -0.37
C VAL A 47 15.84 9.74 -0.99
N PHE A 48 15.70 8.43 -1.16
CA PHE A 48 16.72 7.60 -1.81
C PHE A 48 16.94 8.01 -3.27
N LYS A 49 15.86 8.35 -3.98
CA LYS A 49 15.94 8.82 -5.36
C LYS A 49 16.63 10.18 -5.46
N ASP A 50 16.29 11.12 -4.58
CA ASP A 50 16.75 12.51 -4.65
C ASP A 50 18.17 12.69 -4.07
N PHE A 51 18.53 11.98 -2.99
CA PHE A 51 19.82 12.16 -2.30
C PHE A 51 20.87 11.11 -2.69
N ILE A 52 20.46 9.88 -3.01
CA ILE A 52 21.37 8.75 -3.26
C ILE A 52 21.40 8.38 -4.75
N GLY A 53 20.43 8.88 -5.55
CA GLY A 53 20.32 8.57 -6.98
C GLY A 53 19.87 7.14 -7.28
N ILE A 54 19.46 6.38 -6.25
CA ILE A 54 18.98 5.00 -6.39
C ILE A 54 17.45 5.03 -6.42
N GLY A 55 16.88 4.72 -7.58
CA GLY A 55 15.43 4.66 -7.78
C GLY A 55 14.81 3.39 -7.20
N ILE A 56 14.67 3.30 -5.88
CA ILE A 56 13.97 2.20 -5.23
C ILE A 56 12.45 2.45 -5.28
N SER A 57 11.68 1.49 -5.77
CA SER A 57 10.22 1.56 -5.78
C SER A 57 9.65 1.66 -4.35
N THR A 58 8.59 2.46 -4.19
CA THR A 58 7.82 2.53 -2.94
C THR A 58 7.33 1.14 -2.51
N GLY A 59 7.00 0.26 -3.45
CA GLY A 59 6.57 -1.11 -3.16
C GLY A 59 7.63 -1.93 -2.42
N VAL A 60 8.90 -1.85 -2.84
CA VAL A 60 10.01 -2.58 -2.20
C VAL A 60 10.22 -2.08 -0.77
N ILE A 61 10.23 -0.77 -0.57
CA ILE A 61 10.43 -0.20 0.77
C ILE A 61 9.25 -0.56 1.66
N LEU A 62 8.02 -0.48 1.15
CA LEU A 62 6.82 -0.86 1.90
C LEU A 62 6.86 -2.32 2.33
N PHE A 63 7.35 -3.21 1.47
CA PHE A 63 7.53 -4.63 1.80
C PHE A 63 8.52 -4.80 2.95
N ILE A 64 9.72 -4.20 2.84
CA ILE A 64 10.76 -4.27 3.87
C ILE A 64 10.26 -3.71 5.20
N LEU A 65 9.59 -2.56 5.17
CA LEU A 65 9.06 -1.88 6.35
C LEU A 65 7.97 -2.69 7.05
N ASN A 66 7.21 -3.52 6.31
CA ASN A 66 6.19 -4.40 6.86
C ASN A 66 6.74 -5.69 7.47
N ILE A 67 7.99 -6.09 7.20
CA ILE A 67 8.60 -7.27 7.83
C ILE A 67 8.59 -7.17 9.37
N PRO A 68 9.13 -6.10 10.01
CA PRO A 68 9.09 -5.99 11.47
C PRO A 68 7.66 -5.88 12.01
N VAL A 69 6.75 -5.23 11.27
CA VAL A 69 5.33 -5.13 11.63
C VAL A 69 4.66 -6.50 11.62
N ALA A 70 4.95 -7.33 10.61
CA ALA A 70 4.46 -8.70 10.52
C ALA A 70 4.97 -9.55 11.69
N ILE A 71 6.25 -9.43 12.04
CA ILE A 71 6.85 -10.10 13.20
C ILE A 71 6.13 -9.66 14.49
N LEU A 72 6.01 -8.35 14.73
CA LEU A 72 5.32 -7.83 15.91
C LEU A 72 3.85 -8.24 15.96
N GLY A 73 3.15 -8.21 14.82
CA GLY A 73 1.76 -8.66 14.71
C GLY A 73 1.61 -10.13 15.07
N TRP A 74 2.57 -10.97 14.66
CA TRP A 74 2.57 -12.41 14.98
C TRP A 74 2.65 -12.67 16.48
N TYR A 75 3.49 -11.90 17.19
CA TYR A 75 3.69 -12.06 18.62
C TYR A 75 2.64 -11.34 19.48
N LYS A 76 2.11 -10.18 19.06
CA LYS A 76 1.23 -9.33 19.89
C LYS A 76 -0.24 -9.34 19.51
N VAL A 77 -0.59 -9.50 18.23
CA VAL A 77 -1.98 -9.34 17.76
C VAL A 77 -2.64 -10.70 17.51
N GLY A 78 -1.94 -11.59 16.81
CA GLY A 78 -2.41 -12.95 16.58
C GLY A 78 -2.20 -13.43 15.14
N LYS A 79 -1.98 -14.74 15.00
CA LYS A 79 -1.56 -15.38 13.74
C LYS A 79 -2.51 -15.13 12.57
N GLY A 80 -3.82 -15.12 12.82
CA GLY A 80 -4.83 -14.90 11.78
C GLY A 80 -4.72 -13.52 11.14
N PHE A 81 -4.65 -12.47 11.95
CA PHE A 81 -4.49 -11.09 11.46
C PHE A 81 -3.18 -10.90 10.69
N THR A 82 -2.09 -11.46 11.21
CA THR A 82 -0.79 -11.36 10.56
C THR A 82 -0.76 -11.99 9.17
N ILE A 83 -1.40 -13.16 8.99
CA ILE A 83 -1.46 -13.81 7.67
C ILE A 83 -2.19 -12.93 6.66
N TYR A 84 -3.35 -12.37 7.03
CA TYR A 84 -4.08 -11.45 6.14
C TYR A 84 -3.29 -10.16 5.86
N SER A 85 -2.57 -9.63 6.85
CA SER A 85 -1.72 -8.46 6.69
C SER A 85 -0.57 -8.72 5.72
N ILE A 86 0.17 -9.82 5.90
CA ILE A 86 1.27 -10.21 5.01
C ILE A 86 0.75 -10.40 3.58
N LEU A 87 -0.38 -11.10 3.43
CA LEU A 87 -0.98 -11.32 2.11
C LEU A 87 -1.38 -9.99 1.46
N SER A 88 -2.02 -9.09 2.21
CA SER A 88 -2.35 -7.75 1.74
C SER A 88 -1.12 -6.98 1.29
N VAL A 89 -0.03 -7.02 2.06
CA VAL A 89 1.21 -6.29 1.76
C VAL A 89 1.82 -6.84 0.48
N ILE A 90 1.99 -8.17 0.35
CA ILE A 90 2.56 -8.80 -0.84
C ILE A 90 1.78 -8.40 -2.09
N PHE A 91 0.46 -8.52 -2.08
CA PHE A 91 -0.37 -8.15 -3.22
C PHE A 91 -0.28 -6.65 -3.53
N THR A 92 -0.25 -5.79 -2.51
CA THR A 92 -0.12 -4.33 -2.71
C THR A 92 1.22 -4.00 -3.34
N THR A 93 2.31 -4.55 -2.82
CA THR A 93 3.67 -4.24 -3.29
C THR A 93 3.93 -4.80 -4.68
N THR A 94 3.41 -5.98 -5.00
CA THR A 94 3.49 -6.53 -6.36
C THR A 94 2.65 -5.72 -7.34
N ALA A 95 1.42 -5.32 -6.96
CA ALA A 95 0.59 -4.48 -7.82
C ALA A 95 1.24 -3.09 -8.04
N LEU A 96 1.87 -2.51 -7.02
CA LEU A 96 2.63 -1.26 -7.13
C LEU A 96 3.78 -1.34 -8.14
N GLU A 97 4.46 -2.48 -8.25
CA GLU A 97 5.53 -2.65 -9.24
C GLU A 97 5.02 -2.92 -10.66
N ILE A 98 3.89 -3.59 -10.80
CA ILE A 98 3.30 -3.90 -12.11
C ILE A 98 2.61 -2.66 -12.71
N MET A 99 1.97 -1.84 -11.89
CA MET A 99 1.19 -0.70 -12.35
C MET A 99 2.10 0.49 -12.71
N PRO A 100 1.83 1.19 -13.83
CA PRO A 100 2.57 2.39 -14.17
C PRO A 100 2.26 3.52 -13.17
N VAL A 101 3.25 4.34 -12.85
CA VAL A 101 3.04 5.56 -12.06
C VAL A 101 2.60 6.67 -12.99
N MET A 102 1.41 7.22 -12.78
CA MET A 102 0.85 8.31 -13.59
C MET A 102 0.07 9.28 -12.69
N SER A 103 0.01 10.56 -13.04
CA SER A 103 -0.89 11.52 -12.39
C SER A 103 -2.16 11.67 -13.24
N LEU A 104 -3.32 11.28 -12.69
CA LEU A 104 -4.60 11.43 -13.38
C LEU A 104 -5.07 12.90 -13.46
N SER A 105 -4.62 13.74 -12.52
CA SER A 105 -4.92 15.16 -12.49
C SER A 105 -3.67 15.99 -12.24
N ASN A 106 -3.68 17.24 -12.72
CA ASN A 106 -2.66 18.24 -12.39
C ASN A 106 -2.89 18.90 -11.02
N ASP A 107 -4.09 18.74 -10.44
CA ASP A 107 -4.43 19.27 -9.13
C ASP A 107 -4.04 18.28 -8.02
N ILE A 108 -3.10 18.70 -7.18
CA ILE A 108 -2.56 17.92 -6.06
C ILE A 108 -3.66 17.62 -5.02
N ILE A 109 -4.56 18.57 -4.76
CA ILE A 109 -5.64 18.40 -3.78
C ILE A 109 -6.63 17.36 -4.28
N LEU A 110 -7.00 17.43 -5.57
CA LEU A 110 -7.89 16.45 -6.19
C LEU A 110 -7.31 15.04 -6.06
N ASN A 111 -6.03 14.89 -6.42
CA ASN A 111 -5.33 13.63 -6.29
C ASN A 111 -5.24 13.13 -4.84
N ALA A 112 -4.99 14.02 -3.88
CA ALA A 112 -4.94 13.67 -2.47
C ALA A 112 -6.29 13.14 -1.96
N VAL A 113 -7.40 13.80 -2.32
CA VAL A 113 -8.74 13.40 -1.90
C VAL A 113 -9.13 12.06 -2.52
N PHE A 114 -8.97 11.89 -3.84
CA PHE A 114 -9.33 10.63 -4.49
C PHE A 114 -8.40 9.47 -4.07
N GLY A 115 -7.09 9.73 -3.96
CA GLY A 115 -6.13 8.73 -3.47
C GLY A 115 -6.46 8.28 -2.04
N GLY A 116 -6.78 9.22 -1.15
CA GLY A 116 -7.20 8.91 0.22
C GLY A 116 -8.50 8.10 0.26
N VAL A 117 -9.55 8.55 -0.43
CA VAL A 117 -10.85 7.87 -0.45
C VAL A 117 -10.73 6.47 -1.04
N ILE A 118 -10.07 6.29 -2.19
CA ILE A 118 -9.95 4.97 -2.84
C ILE A 118 -9.08 4.02 -2.01
N GLY A 119 -8.00 4.53 -1.40
CA GLY A 119 -7.12 3.73 -0.54
C GLY A 119 -7.79 3.27 0.76
N GLU A 120 -8.61 4.12 1.38
CA GLU A 120 -9.26 3.81 2.66
C GLU A 120 -10.64 3.15 2.54
N LEU A 121 -11.34 3.28 1.41
CA LEU A 121 -12.63 2.60 1.16
C LEU A 121 -12.57 1.08 1.40
N VAL A 122 -11.38 0.52 1.22
CA VAL A 122 -11.09 -0.89 1.40
C VAL A 122 -10.93 -1.28 2.86
N TRP A 123 -10.37 -0.41 3.70
CA TRP A 123 -9.98 -0.74 5.07
C TRP A 123 -11.18 -0.86 6.02
N ASP A 124 -12.23 -0.08 5.78
CA ASP A 124 -13.47 -0.12 6.57
C ASP A 124 -14.28 -1.42 6.40
N SER A 125 -13.91 -2.25 5.41
CA SER A 125 -14.58 -3.54 5.15
C SER A 125 -13.95 -4.74 5.87
N ARG A 126 -12.90 -4.54 6.68
CA ARG A 126 -12.13 -5.60 7.37
C ARG A 126 -12.58 -5.88 8.80
#